data_AF-C2EU26-F1
#
_entry.id   AF-C2EU26-F1
#
_cell.length_a   1.000
_cell.length_b   1.000
_cell.length_c   1.000
_cell.angle_alpha   90.00
_cell.angle_beta   90.00
_cell.angle_gamma   90.00
#
_symmetry.space_group_name_H-M   'P 1'
#
loop_
_entity.id
_entity.type
_entity.pdbx_description
1 polymer ?
#
loop_
_entity_poly.entity_id
_entity_poly.type
_entity_poly.pdbx_seq_one_letter_code
_entity_poly.pdbx_strand_id
1 'polypeptide(L)'
;MTSLDSYEKGKNYQEANNSYVIFFCCFDPLGLGLQQYTIHRHVDESPEHIADDGTTTIFLNIPSLRKDVNQPLQKFLDVIANRKVDGDDRFIVQLKKRIAFVKHNKKWRAEYMRLSLYEMDRRHGLKVARQEGIEEGKEEAILQVTSLFIKQQLPKERIIANLKEAYDLTDEEAEQYYKRCLK
;
A
#
# COMPACT_ATOMS: atom_id res chain seq x y z
N MET A 1 -33.03 -15.94 -13.45
CA MET A 1 -32.49 -14.59 -13.71
C MET A 1 -31.18 -14.47 -13.00
N THR A 2 -30.10 -14.27 -13.74
CA THR A 2 -28.80 -13.92 -13.14
C THR A 2 -28.85 -12.48 -12.66
N SER A 3 -28.01 -12.11 -11.68
CA SER A 3 -27.98 -10.74 -11.14
C SER A 3 -27.68 -9.67 -12.21
N LEU A 4 -27.12 -10.08 -13.35
CA LEU A 4 -26.83 -9.22 -14.49
C LEU A 4 -28.08 -8.90 -15.34
N ASP A 5 -29.08 -9.80 -15.34
CA ASP A 5 -30.31 -9.66 -16.15
C ASP A 5 -31.16 -8.45 -15.72
N SER A 6 -31.02 -7.98 -14.48
CA SER A 6 -31.71 -6.79 -13.96
C SER A 6 -31.13 -5.47 -14.46
N TYR A 7 -29.95 -5.49 -15.10
CA TYR A 7 -29.29 -4.30 -15.67
C TYR A 7 -29.42 -4.22 -17.19
N GLU A 8 -30.27 -5.05 -17.80
CA GLU A 8 -30.55 -4.99 -19.24
C GLU A 8 -31.37 -3.76 -19.64
N LYS A 9 -31.13 -3.29 -20.87
CA LYS A 9 -31.80 -2.09 -21.43
C LYS A 9 -33.32 -2.29 -21.46
N GLY A 10 -34.05 -1.42 -20.76
CA GLY A 10 -35.52 -1.43 -20.69
C GLY A 10 -36.10 -2.01 -19.40
N LYS A 11 -35.26 -2.47 -18.45
CA LYS A 11 -35.68 -2.84 -17.10
C LYS A 11 -35.84 -1.60 -16.21
N ASN A 12 -36.79 -1.64 -15.28
CA ASN A 12 -36.99 -0.56 -14.31
C ASN A 12 -35.84 -0.58 -13.29
N TYR A 13 -35.18 0.56 -13.09
CA TYR A 13 -34.06 0.68 -12.16
C TYR A 13 -34.48 0.37 -10.70
N GLN A 14 -35.76 0.55 -10.36
CA GLN A 14 -36.32 0.15 -9.07
C GLN A 14 -36.36 -1.36 -8.84
N GLU A 15 -36.18 -2.17 -9.89
CA GLU A 15 -36.11 -3.65 -9.84
C GLU A 15 -34.66 -4.16 -9.85
N ALA A 16 -33.67 -3.26 -9.71
CA ALA A 16 -32.27 -3.65 -9.61
C ALA A 16 -32.04 -4.45 -8.33
N ASN A 17 -31.27 -5.54 -8.43
CA ASN A 17 -30.95 -6.38 -7.29
C ASN A 17 -29.98 -5.66 -6.34
N ASN A 18 -30.06 -6.00 -5.06
CA ASN A 18 -29.06 -5.58 -4.08
C ASN A 18 -27.67 -6.08 -4.50
N SER A 19 -26.68 -5.18 -4.43
CA SER A 19 -25.30 -5.42 -4.83
C SER A 19 -24.41 -5.55 -3.60
N TYR A 20 -23.57 -6.59 -3.58
CA TYR A 20 -22.59 -6.82 -2.52
C TYR A 20 -21.19 -6.82 -3.10
N VAL A 21 -20.33 -5.97 -2.56
CA VAL A 21 -18.90 -5.97 -2.85
C VAL A 21 -18.15 -6.42 -1.61
N ILE A 22 -17.44 -7.55 -1.69
CA ILE A 22 -16.71 -8.13 -0.56
C ILE A 22 -15.21 -8.06 -0.82
N PHE A 23 -14.49 -7.34 0.03
CA PHE A 23 -13.05 -7.21 0.00
C PHE A 23 -12.39 -8.13 1.03
N PHE A 24 -11.40 -8.89 0.57
CA PHE A 24 -10.53 -9.70 1.41
C PHE A 24 -9.21 -8.96 1.63
N CYS A 25 -9.06 -8.37 2.81
CA CYS A 25 -7.91 -7.52 3.12
C CYS A 25 -6.86 -8.26 3.94
N CYS A 26 -5.61 -8.20 3.48
CA CYS A 26 -4.43 -8.69 4.21
C CYS A 26 -3.91 -7.67 5.25
N PHE A 27 -4.67 -6.64 5.55
CA PHE A 27 -4.39 -5.58 6.52
C PHE A 27 -5.72 -5.03 7.05
N ASP A 28 -5.66 -4.17 8.06
CA ASP A 28 -6.83 -3.45 8.57
C ASP A 28 -7.10 -2.20 7.71
N PRO A 29 -8.16 -2.18 6.87
CA PRO A 29 -8.38 -1.09 5.92
C PRO A 29 -8.82 0.22 6.57
N LEU A 30 -9.44 0.16 7.76
CA LEU A 30 -9.97 1.34 8.46
C LEU A 30 -9.25 1.64 9.79
N GLY A 31 -8.36 0.75 10.24
CA GLY A 31 -7.57 0.95 11.46
C GLY A 31 -8.37 0.83 12.76
N LEU A 32 -9.61 0.32 12.72
CA LEU A 32 -10.46 0.15 13.91
C LEU A 32 -10.29 -1.21 14.59
N GLY A 33 -9.44 -2.09 14.03
CA GLY A 33 -9.14 -3.41 14.53
C GLY A 33 -10.22 -4.47 14.30
N LEU A 34 -11.38 -4.13 13.71
CA LEU A 34 -12.49 -5.07 13.50
C LEU A 34 -12.10 -6.15 12.49
N GLN A 35 -12.70 -7.34 12.62
CA GLN A 35 -12.51 -8.41 11.64
C GLN A 35 -13.42 -8.26 10.41
N GLN A 36 -14.59 -7.66 10.59
CA GLN A 36 -15.54 -7.34 9.52
C GLN A 36 -16.00 -5.89 9.63
N TYR A 37 -16.00 -5.19 8.51
CA TYR A 37 -16.61 -3.88 8.34
C TYR A 37 -17.75 -4.00 7.34
N THR A 38 -18.94 -3.55 7.72
CA THR A 38 -20.06 -3.37 6.80
C THR A 38 -20.25 -1.89 6.58
N ILE A 39 -20.16 -1.46 5.33
CA ILE A 39 -20.23 -0.05 4.94
C ILE A 39 -21.44 0.14 4.05
N HIS A 40 -22.27 1.09 4.46
CA HIS A 40 -23.35 1.65 3.68
C HIS A 40 -22.99 3.09 3.30
N ARG A 41 -23.54 3.56 2.18
CA ARG A 41 -23.37 4.95 1.75
C ARG A 41 -24.26 5.83 2.60
N HIS A 42 -23.88 7.09 2.78
CA HIS A 42 -24.70 8.11 3.42
C HIS A 42 -24.90 9.29 2.45
N VAL A 43 -25.81 10.18 2.80
CA VAL A 43 -26.01 11.46 2.11
C VAL A 43 -25.10 12.51 2.77
N ASP A 44 -24.26 13.18 1.99
CA ASP A 44 -23.27 14.13 2.54
C ASP A 44 -23.93 15.30 3.28
N GLU A 45 -25.10 15.76 2.80
CA GLU A 45 -25.89 16.82 3.44
C GLU A 45 -26.60 16.35 4.72
N SER A 46 -26.74 15.04 4.92
CA SER A 46 -27.35 14.47 6.11
C SER A 46 -26.72 13.12 6.49
N PRO A 47 -25.55 13.13 7.16
CA PRO A 47 -24.77 11.92 7.43
C PRO A 47 -25.49 10.85 8.27
N GLU A 48 -26.48 11.27 9.07
CA GLU A 48 -27.35 10.39 9.86
C GLU A 48 -28.24 9.49 8.96
N HIS A 49 -28.49 9.92 7.72
CA HIS A 49 -29.29 9.17 6.75
C HIS A 49 -28.42 8.24 5.93
N ILE A 50 -28.52 6.94 6.25
CA ILE A 50 -27.94 5.87 5.45
C ILE A 50 -28.76 5.70 4.17
N ALA A 51 -28.09 5.71 3.02
CA ALA A 51 -28.70 5.48 1.73
C ALA A 51 -29.12 4.01 1.59
N ASP A 52 -30.41 3.77 1.35
CA ASP A 52 -30.94 2.46 0.99
C ASP A 52 -30.89 2.27 -0.54
N ASP A 53 -29.67 2.25 -1.08
CA ASP A 53 -29.38 2.09 -2.51
C ASP A 53 -29.18 0.61 -2.91
N GLY A 54 -29.52 -0.32 -2.00
CA GLY A 54 -29.29 -1.75 -2.16
C GLY A 54 -27.81 -2.14 -2.25
N THR A 55 -26.85 -1.22 -2.05
CA THR A 55 -25.42 -1.48 -2.17
C THR A 55 -24.78 -1.65 -0.80
N THR A 56 -24.15 -2.81 -0.58
CA THR A 56 -23.43 -3.09 0.67
C THR A 56 -21.97 -3.44 0.35
N THR A 57 -21.05 -2.73 0.98
CA THR A 57 -19.61 -3.06 0.89
C THR A 57 -19.17 -3.73 2.18
N ILE A 58 -18.54 -4.90 2.09
CA ILE A 58 -18.02 -5.63 3.23
C ILE A 58 -16.50 -5.72 3.11
N PHE A 59 -15.77 -5.26 4.13
CA PHE A 59 -14.34 -5.51 4.24
C PHE A 59 -14.06 -6.57 5.30
N LEU A 60 -13.27 -7.58 4.95
CA LEU A 60 -12.84 -8.65 5.84
C LEU A 60 -11.34 -8.50 6.13
N ASN A 61 -11.02 -8.15 7.38
CA ASN A 61 -9.65 -8.02 7.88
C ASN A 61 -9.14 -9.40 8.29
N ILE A 62 -8.50 -10.10 7.35
CA ILE A 62 -8.03 -11.47 7.51
C ILE A 62 -7.00 -11.61 8.65
N PRO A 63 -6.03 -10.69 8.83
CA PRO A 63 -5.08 -10.75 9.94
C PRO A 63 -5.69 -10.61 11.33
N SER A 64 -6.92 -10.11 11.47
CA SER A 64 -7.54 -9.90 12.78
C SER A 64 -7.66 -11.21 13.57
N LEU A 65 -7.47 -11.10 14.89
CA LEU A 65 -7.56 -12.21 15.85
C LEU A 65 -8.81 -12.11 16.74
N ARG A 66 -9.68 -11.13 16.49
CA ARG A 66 -10.87 -10.86 17.32
C ARG A 66 -11.86 -12.03 17.35
N LYS A 67 -11.96 -12.76 16.24
CA LYS A 67 -12.91 -13.87 16.05
C LYS A 67 -14.36 -13.45 16.34
N ASP A 68 -14.72 -12.24 15.95
CA ASP A 68 -16.04 -11.63 16.16
C ASP A 68 -17.01 -11.87 14.98
N VAL A 69 -16.66 -12.79 14.07
CA VAL A 69 -17.53 -13.28 12.99
C VAL A 69 -18.10 -14.66 13.31
N ASN A 70 -19.11 -15.09 12.55
CA ASN A 70 -19.68 -16.43 12.72
C ASN A 70 -18.66 -17.55 12.49
N GLN A 71 -18.87 -18.72 13.11
CA GLN A 71 -17.89 -19.81 13.10
C GLN A 71 -17.52 -20.31 11.69
N PRO A 72 -18.45 -20.48 10.73
CA PRO A 72 -18.08 -20.85 9.36
C PRO A 72 -17.18 -19.82 8.67
N LEU A 73 -17.50 -18.52 8.80
CA LEU A 73 -16.70 -17.44 8.24
C LEU A 73 -15.33 -17.36 8.93
N GLN A 74 -15.29 -17.56 10.25
CA GLN A 74 -14.04 -17.61 11.00
C GLN A 74 -13.10 -18.70 10.47
N LYS A 75 -13.61 -19.93 10.30
CA LYS A 75 -12.83 -21.04 9.74
C LYS A 75 -12.33 -20.72 8.33
N PHE A 76 -13.17 -20.10 7.50
CA PHE A 76 -12.80 -19.68 6.15
C PHE A 76 -11.66 -18.65 6.16
N LEU A 77 -11.79 -17.60 6.98
CA LEU A 77 -10.76 -16.56 7.14
C LEU A 77 -9.46 -17.14 7.69
N ASP A 78 -9.53 -18.07 8.65
CA ASP A 78 -8.36 -18.75 9.20
C ASP A 78 -7.62 -19.58 8.14
N VAL A 79 -8.33 -20.22 7.20
CA VAL A 79 -7.70 -20.90 6.06
C VAL A 79 -6.97 -19.92 5.15
N ILE A 80 -7.59 -18.77 4.84
CA ILE A 80 -6.96 -17.73 4.00
C ILE A 80 -5.74 -17.13 4.71
N ALA A 81 -5.84 -16.91 6.01
CA ALA A 81 -4.75 -16.45 6.88
C ALA A 81 -3.64 -17.51 7.10
N ASN A 82 -3.78 -18.71 6.52
CA ASN A 82 -2.86 -19.83 6.67
C ASN A 82 -2.69 -20.31 8.13
N ARG A 83 -3.75 -20.19 8.94
CA ARG A 83 -3.81 -20.66 10.33
C ARG A 83 -4.30 -22.11 10.39
N LYS A 84 -4.07 -22.77 11.53
CA LYS A 84 -4.57 -24.14 11.77
C LYS A 84 -6.08 -24.10 11.95
N VAL A 85 -6.78 -24.93 11.18
CA VAL A 85 -8.23 -25.12 11.23
C VAL A 85 -8.49 -26.62 11.24
N ASP A 86 -9.32 -27.06 12.19
CA ASP A 86 -9.72 -28.46 12.34
C ASP A 86 -10.37 -28.99 11.05
N GLY A 87 -10.04 -30.24 10.71
CA GLY A 87 -10.28 -30.83 9.40
C GLY A 87 -11.71 -31.31 9.13
N ASP A 88 -12.65 -31.12 10.05
CA ASP A 88 -13.94 -31.79 10.01
C ASP A 88 -14.97 -31.12 9.10
N ASP A 89 -14.72 -29.88 8.68
CA ASP A 89 -15.63 -29.13 7.82
C ASP A 89 -15.39 -29.44 6.33
N ARG A 90 -16.41 -30.04 5.69
CA ARG A 90 -16.39 -30.41 4.26
C ARG A 90 -16.03 -29.23 3.35
N PHE A 91 -16.53 -28.02 3.66
CA PHE A 91 -16.24 -26.82 2.87
C PHE A 91 -14.75 -26.46 2.95
N ILE A 92 -14.18 -26.49 4.15
CA ILE A 92 -12.76 -26.20 4.39
C ILE A 92 -11.85 -27.23 3.69
N VAL A 93 -12.23 -28.51 3.72
CA VAL A 93 -11.50 -29.57 3.00
C VAL A 93 -11.52 -29.31 1.49
N GLN A 94 -12.67 -28.98 0.92
CA GLN A 94 -12.81 -28.69 -0.51
C GLN A 94 -12.01 -27.45 -0.91
N LEU A 95 -12.05 -26.40 -0.09
CA LEU A 95 -11.30 -25.17 -0.29
C LEU A 95 -9.79 -25.43 -0.28
N LYS A 96 -9.26 -26.13 0.72
CA LYS A 96 -7.83 -26.47 0.80
C LYS A 96 -7.37 -27.27 -0.42
N LYS A 97 -8.17 -28.24 -0.89
CA LYS A 97 -7.89 -28.98 -2.13
C LYS A 97 -7.83 -28.07 -3.35
N ARG A 98 -8.77 -27.11 -3.46
CA ARG A 98 -8.80 -26.16 -4.59
C ARG A 98 -7.61 -25.20 -4.55
N ILE A 99 -7.25 -24.68 -3.37
CA ILE A 99 -6.06 -23.83 -3.18
C ILE A 99 -4.80 -24.60 -3.60
N ALA A 100 -4.64 -25.85 -3.15
CA ALA A 100 -3.50 -26.69 -3.54
C ALA A 100 -3.43 -26.92 -5.06
N PHE A 101 -4.57 -27.23 -5.68
CA PHE A 101 -4.68 -27.39 -7.14
C PHE A 101 -4.26 -26.12 -7.89
N VAL A 102 -4.76 -24.95 -7.50
CA VAL A 102 -4.40 -23.66 -8.13
C VAL A 102 -2.92 -23.34 -7.94
N LYS A 103 -2.37 -23.54 -6.74
CA LYS A 103 -0.92 -23.38 -6.47
C LYS A 103 -0.06 -24.32 -7.32
N HIS A 104 -0.60 -25.47 -7.75
CA HIS A 104 0.11 -26.42 -8.61
C HIS A 104 -0.07 -26.16 -10.12
N ASN A 105 -0.94 -25.23 -10.51
CA ASN A 105 -1.14 -24.87 -11.90
C ASN A 105 0.03 -24.02 -12.42
N LYS A 106 0.81 -24.58 -13.36
CA LYS A 106 2.02 -23.94 -13.92
C LYS A 106 1.76 -22.57 -14.54
N LYS A 107 0.59 -22.36 -15.15
CA LYS A 107 0.24 -21.09 -15.81
C LYS A 107 0.08 -19.95 -14.80
N TRP A 108 -0.59 -20.22 -13.68
CA TRP A 108 -0.80 -19.25 -12.61
C TRP A 108 0.48 -18.95 -11.84
N ARG A 109 1.37 -19.94 -11.67
CA ARG A 109 2.71 -19.69 -11.11
C ARG A 109 3.54 -18.74 -11.97
N ALA A 110 3.48 -18.87 -13.29
CA ALA A 110 4.23 -17.98 -14.19
C ALA A 110 3.75 -16.52 -14.10
N GLU A 111 2.43 -16.29 -14.15
CA GLU A 111 1.86 -14.94 -14.00
C GLU A 111 2.14 -14.33 -12.62
N TYR A 112 2.03 -15.12 -11.55
CA TYR A 112 2.35 -14.66 -10.20
C TYR A 112 3.83 -14.26 -10.06
N MET A 113 4.77 -15.05 -10.59
CA MET A 113 6.19 -14.70 -10.60
C MET A 113 6.45 -13.42 -11.38
N ARG A 114 5.81 -13.24 -12.54
CA ARG A 114 5.94 -12.02 -13.35
C ARG A 114 5.48 -10.78 -12.61
N LEU A 115 4.33 -10.84 -11.93
CA LEU A 115 3.82 -9.75 -11.11
C LEU A 115 4.77 -9.43 -9.94
N SER A 116 5.27 -10.46 -9.26
CA SER A 116 6.20 -10.29 -8.14
C SER A 116 7.52 -9.64 -8.56
N LEU A 117 8.06 -9.98 -9.74
CA LEU A 117 9.27 -9.35 -10.28
C LEU A 117 9.03 -7.87 -10.56
N TYR A 118 7.92 -7.53 -11.21
CA TYR A 118 7.55 -6.14 -11.49
C TYR A 118 7.42 -5.31 -10.20
N GLU A 119 6.80 -5.85 -9.15
CA GLU A 119 6.69 -5.16 -7.86
C GLU A 119 8.03 -5.00 -7.14
N MET A 120 8.94 -5.96 -7.31
CA MET A 120 10.30 -5.88 -6.77
C MET A 120 11.11 -4.80 -7.50
N ASP A 121 11.06 -4.77 -8.82
CA ASP A 121 11.72 -3.75 -9.65
C ASP A 121 11.19 -2.35 -9.32
N ARG A 122 9.87 -2.19 -9.18
CA ARG A 122 9.27 -0.90 -8.78
C ARG A 122 9.75 -0.45 -7.40
N ARG A 123 9.82 -1.36 -6.43
CA ARG A 123 10.33 -1.06 -5.08
C ARG A 123 11.80 -0.70 -5.11
N HIS A 124 12.60 -1.40 -5.91
CA HIS A 124 14.01 -1.10 -6.09
C HIS A 124 14.19 0.29 -6.73
N GLY A 125 13.47 0.58 -7.82
CA GLY A 125 13.48 1.89 -8.47
C GLY A 125 13.12 3.03 -7.53
N LEU A 126 12.09 2.87 -6.69
CA LEU A 126 11.73 3.87 -5.67
C LEU A 126 12.80 4.07 -4.60
N LYS A 127 13.51 3.00 -4.20
CA LYS A 127 14.62 3.11 -3.23
C LYS A 127 15.80 3.86 -3.84
N VAL A 128 16.19 3.51 -5.07
CA VAL A 128 17.27 4.18 -5.81
C VAL A 128 16.93 5.65 -6.00
N ALA A 129 15.75 5.97 -6.53
CA ALA A 129 15.32 7.35 -6.74
C ALA A 129 15.27 8.17 -5.44
N ARG A 130 14.88 7.55 -4.31
CA ARG A 130 14.91 8.21 -3.01
C ARG A 130 16.35 8.48 -2.55
N GLN A 131 17.26 7.54 -2.75
CA GLN A 131 18.67 7.70 -2.38
C GLN A 131 19.31 8.79 -3.24
N GLU A 132 19.12 8.75 -4.56
CA GLU A 132 19.59 9.77 -5.50
C GLU A 132 19.04 11.16 -5.11
N GLY A 133 17.74 11.28 -4.84
CA GLY A 133 17.16 12.56 -4.42
C GLY A 133 17.68 13.08 -3.07
N ILE A 134 18.08 12.20 -2.15
CA ILE A 134 18.73 12.61 -0.89
C ILE A 134 20.16 13.09 -1.16
N GLU A 135 20.90 12.41 -2.04
CA GLU A 135 22.28 12.78 -2.39
C GLU A 135 22.31 14.10 -3.17
N GLU A 136 21.47 14.26 -4.19
CA GLU A 136 21.30 15.51 -4.94
C GLU A 136 20.89 16.65 -4.00
N GLY A 137 19.92 16.44 -3.10
CA GLY A 137 19.49 17.45 -2.14
C GLY A 137 20.59 17.86 -1.15
N LYS A 138 21.44 16.92 -0.72
CA LYS A 138 22.62 17.24 0.10
C LYS A 138 23.64 18.06 -0.68
N GLU A 139 23.92 17.67 -1.92
CA GLU A 139 24.87 18.36 -2.79
C GLU A 139 24.43 19.82 -3.06
N GLU A 140 23.14 20.01 -3.40
CA GLU A 140 22.56 21.34 -3.59
C GLU A 140 22.62 22.18 -2.31
N ALA A 141 22.32 21.60 -1.15
CA ALA A 141 22.39 22.31 0.13
C ALA A 141 23.82 22.79 0.44
N ILE A 142 24.83 21.94 0.22
CA ILE A 142 26.24 22.29 0.40
C ILE A 142 26.63 23.45 -0.53
N LEU A 143 26.25 23.38 -1.80
CA LEU A 143 26.52 24.44 -2.78
C LEU A 143 25.83 25.75 -2.42
N GLN A 144 24.56 25.71 -1.98
CA GLN A 144 23.82 26.90 -1.56
C GLN A 144 24.46 27.57 -0.34
N VAL A 145 24.79 26.80 0.70
CA VAL A 145 25.46 27.32 1.91
C VAL A 145 26.84 27.89 1.58
N THR A 146 27.62 27.19 0.74
CA THR A 146 28.93 27.67 0.29
C THR A 146 28.81 28.99 -0.47
N SER A 147 27.85 29.09 -1.39
CA SER A 147 27.60 30.33 -2.14
C SER A 147 27.17 31.49 -1.24
N LEU A 148 26.40 31.20 -0.18
CA LEU A 148 25.98 32.20 0.81
C LEU A 148 27.18 32.72 1.61
N PHE A 149 28.08 31.82 2.05
CA PHE A 149 29.28 32.24 2.78
C PHE A 149 30.24 33.06 1.92
N ILE A 150 30.37 32.72 0.63
CA ILE A 150 31.15 33.53 -0.33
C ILE A 150 30.54 34.92 -0.48
N LYS A 151 29.21 35.03 -0.64
CA LYS A 151 28.50 36.33 -0.72
C LYS A 151 28.67 37.17 0.55
N GLN A 152 28.78 36.53 1.72
CA GLN A 152 29.05 37.19 2.99
C GLN A 152 30.54 37.53 3.21
N GLN A 153 31.41 37.26 2.22
CA GLN A 153 32.85 37.53 2.28
C GLN A 153 33.56 36.84 3.47
N LEU A 154 33.09 35.64 3.85
CA LEU A 154 33.81 34.86 4.85
C LEU A 154 35.19 34.43 4.29
N PRO A 155 36.25 34.42 5.11
CA PRO A 155 37.56 33.93 4.68
C PRO A 155 37.48 32.45 4.32
N LYS A 156 38.20 32.05 3.26
CA LYS A 156 38.19 30.69 2.69
C LYS A 156 38.41 29.62 3.76
N GLU A 157 39.34 29.85 4.67
CA GLU A 157 39.71 28.92 5.74
C GLU A 157 38.52 28.61 6.65
N ARG A 158 37.70 29.63 6.93
CA ARG A 158 36.50 29.49 7.78
C ARG A 158 35.36 28.81 7.04
N ILE A 159 35.23 29.03 5.73
CA ILE A 159 34.25 28.33 4.89
C ILE A 159 34.56 26.84 4.86
N ILE A 160 35.82 26.47 4.60
CA ILE A 160 36.26 25.07 4.56
C ILE A 160 36.05 24.41 5.93
N ALA A 161 36.44 25.07 7.03
CA ALA A 161 36.21 24.53 8.37
C ALA A 161 34.73 24.26 8.67
N ASN A 162 33.83 25.20 8.34
CA ASN A 162 32.39 25.04 8.54
C ASN A 162 31.80 23.90 7.69
N LEU A 163 32.25 23.72 6.45
CA LEU A 163 31.77 22.66 5.57
C LEU A 163 32.18 21.27 6.07
N LYS A 164 33.43 21.14 6.55
CA LYS A 164 33.92 19.90 7.14
C LYS A 164 33.15 19.52 8.40
N GLU A 165 32.91 20.48 9.29
CA GLU A 165 32.19 20.23 10.55
C GLU A 165 30.70 19.91 10.31
N ALA A 166 30.03 20.63 9.42
CA ALA A 166 28.59 20.47 9.20
C ALA A 166 28.21 19.25 8.36
N TYR A 167 29.08 18.81 7.45
CA TYR A 167 28.78 17.76 6.46
C TYR A 167 29.74 16.56 6.50
N ASP A 168 30.65 16.51 7.49
CA ASP A 168 31.66 15.46 7.67
C ASP A 168 32.52 15.22 6.41
N LEU A 169 32.90 16.33 5.75
CA LEU A 169 33.66 16.32 4.50
C LEU A 169 35.17 16.28 4.77
N THR A 170 35.91 15.70 3.83
CA THR A 170 37.37 15.82 3.79
C THR A 170 37.82 17.23 3.34
N ASP A 171 39.09 17.56 3.58
CA ASP A 171 39.65 18.83 3.10
C ASP A 171 39.55 18.97 1.57
N GLU A 172 39.79 17.87 0.84
CA GLU A 172 39.74 17.85 -0.63
C GLU A 172 38.31 18.08 -1.16
N GLU A 173 37.31 17.44 -0.55
CA GLU A 173 35.89 17.60 -0.92
C GLU A 173 35.39 19.02 -0.64
N ALA A 174 35.69 19.56 0.55
CA ALA A 174 35.31 20.92 0.92
C ALA A 174 35.95 21.96 -0.02
N GLU A 175 37.21 21.77 -0.41
CA GLU A 175 37.87 22.61 -1.41
C GLU A 175 37.20 22.50 -2.79
N GLN A 176 36.75 21.32 -3.19
CA GLN A 176 36.08 21.10 -4.46
C GLN A 176 34.73 21.82 -4.52
N TYR A 177 33.92 21.75 -3.46
CA TYR A 177 32.67 22.50 -3.36
C TYR A 177 32.90 24.01 -3.39
N TYR A 178 33.91 24.50 -2.67
CA TYR A 178 34.29 25.92 -2.70
C TYR A 178 34.69 26.38 -4.12
N LYS A 179 35.53 25.61 -4.83
CA LYS A 179 35.94 25.91 -6.20
C LYS A 179 34.77 25.89 -7.18
N ARG A 180 33.78 25.00 -6.99
CA ARG A 180 32.57 24.93 -7.84
C ARG A 180 31.70 26.18 -7.74
N CYS A 181 31.65 26.84 -6.57
CA CYS A 181 30.89 28.07 -6.36
C CYS A 181 31.61 29.36 -6.79
N LEU A 182 32.89 29.28 -7.18
CA LEU A 182 33.68 30.42 -7.67
C LEU A 182 33.69 30.56 -9.20
N LYS A 183 33.09 29.61 -9.92
CA LYS A 183 32.80 29.73 -11.36
C LYS A 183 31.54 30.55 -11.58
#